data_AF-A0A534TX05-F1
#
_entry.id   AF-A0A534TX05-F1
#
_cell.length_a   1.000
_cell.length_b   1.000
_cell.length_c   1.000
_cell.angle_alpha   90.00
_cell.angle_beta   90.00
_cell.angle_gamma   90.00
#
_symmetry.space_group_name_H-M   'P 1'
#
loop_
_entity.id
_entity.type
_entity.pdbx_description
1 polymer ?
#
loop_
_entity_poly.entity_id
_entity_poly.type
_entity_poly.pdbx_seq_one_letter_code
_entity_poly.pdbx_strand_id
1 'polypeptide(L)'
;MQRVAERENTTPELIRSEVARGRLVVPANKRHLAGSGGRAVPPHDDAAWHALDGSERGANGADGLPSAGHPGAADDARYWVNQTVAQRWREIGDPTHLRGVHAPKRLDPTGIGRMITTKINANIGASPVSSGLAEEVEKLRWAQKYGADTLMDLSTGGDLTACRQAIIDNATIPIGTVPIYSMIVGRSIDDLTYDVILREIERQAQQGVDYFTIHAGVLREHLPLVGPRVTGIVSRGGSLLAKWMLVHGKQNPMYELFDEISAIMRQYDVTYSLGDGLRPGCLADASDAAQLAELRTLGELVLRAREKGVQAMVEGPGHVPLDQIGFNMQLEQRVCDDAPFYVLGPLVTDAFPGYDHITSAIGATEAARHGAAMLCYVTPKEHVGLPKAQDVMAGCIAYKIAAHAGDVARGIPGARRWDDDIS
;
A
#
# COMPACT_ATOMS: atom_id res chain seq x y z
N MET A 1 7.28 0.90 -16.05
CA MET A 1 6.40 1.88 -16.73
C MET A 1 5.62 1.27 -17.90
N GLN A 2 6.26 0.67 -18.92
CA GLN A 2 5.55 -0.04 -20.01
C GLN A 2 4.56 -1.07 -19.48
N ARG A 3 5.00 -1.96 -18.58
CA ARG A 3 4.14 -2.95 -17.93
C ARG A 3 2.93 -2.34 -17.19
N VAL A 4 3.11 -1.20 -16.51
CA VAL A 4 2.01 -0.47 -15.87
C VAL A 4 1.03 0.03 -16.92
N ALA A 5 1.55 0.60 -18.02
CA ALA A 5 0.73 1.09 -19.12
C ALA A 5 -0.10 -0.01 -19.79
N GLU A 6 0.48 -1.20 -19.98
CA GLU A 6 -0.24 -2.38 -20.46
C GLU A 6 -1.39 -2.79 -19.53
N ARG A 7 -1.13 -2.87 -18.21
CA ARG A 7 -2.15 -3.23 -17.22
C ARG A 7 -3.28 -2.21 -17.12
N GLU A 8 -2.97 -0.93 -17.31
CA GLU A 8 -3.93 0.18 -17.27
C GLU A 8 -4.48 0.53 -18.67
N ASN A 9 -4.13 -0.24 -19.71
CA ASN A 9 -4.50 0.02 -21.11
C ASN A 9 -4.32 1.50 -21.52
N THR A 10 -3.14 2.03 -21.24
CA THR A 10 -2.77 3.40 -21.54
C THR A 10 -1.37 3.45 -22.17
N THR A 11 -0.84 4.65 -22.40
CA THR A 11 0.47 4.81 -23.01
C THR A 11 1.59 4.82 -21.97
N PRO A 12 2.76 4.22 -22.28
CA PRO A 12 3.95 4.36 -21.42
C PRO A 12 4.36 5.81 -21.17
N GLU A 13 4.10 6.70 -22.14
CA GLU A 13 4.37 8.13 -22.03
C GLU A 13 3.49 8.81 -20.97
N LEU A 14 2.20 8.46 -20.90
CA LEU A 14 1.34 8.92 -19.80
C LEU A 14 1.94 8.51 -18.46
N ILE A 15 2.24 7.22 -18.27
CA ILE A 15 2.81 6.72 -17.01
C ILE A 15 4.11 7.46 -16.67
N ARG A 16 5.02 7.62 -17.63
CA ARG A 16 6.28 8.33 -17.44
C ARG A 16 6.07 9.79 -17.02
N SER A 17 5.16 10.50 -17.69
CA SER A 17 4.86 11.91 -17.40
C SER A 17 4.26 12.11 -16.01
N GLU A 18 3.41 11.17 -15.56
CA GLU A 18 2.74 11.24 -14.27
C GLU A 18 3.68 10.87 -13.12
N VAL A 19 4.60 9.91 -13.33
CA VAL A 19 5.71 9.66 -12.41
C VAL A 19 6.63 10.86 -12.30
N ALA A 20 7.00 11.49 -13.43
CA ALA A 20 7.87 12.66 -13.44
C ALA A 20 7.26 13.87 -12.70
N ARG A 21 5.93 13.99 -12.71
CA ARG A 21 5.18 15.01 -11.94
C ARG A 21 4.98 14.63 -10.47
N GLY A 22 5.28 13.39 -10.07
CA GLY A 22 5.01 12.88 -8.73
C GLY A 22 3.54 12.61 -8.43
N ARG A 23 2.69 12.53 -9.46
CA ARG A 23 1.24 12.22 -9.38
C ARG A 23 0.92 10.73 -9.49
N LEU A 24 1.93 9.93 -9.82
CA LEU A 24 1.87 8.47 -9.86
C LEU A 24 3.18 7.92 -9.29
N VAL A 25 3.09 6.87 -8.47
CA VAL A 25 4.25 6.10 -8.00
C VAL A 25 4.20 4.68 -8.54
N VAL A 26 5.36 4.06 -8.68
CA VAL A 26 5.54 2.64 -9.03
C VAL A 26 6.47 2.04 -7.96
N PRO A 27 5.92 1.52 -6.84
CA PRO A 27 6.72 0.87 -5.81
C PRO A 27 7.33 -0.41 -6.39
N ALA A 28 8.63 -0.38 -6.66
CA ALA A 28 9.34 -1.44 -7.36
C ALA A 28 10.81 -1.48 -6.95
N ASN A 29 11.06 -1.88 -5.70
CA ASN A 29 12.42 -2.01 -5.19
C ASN A 29 13.23 -2.93 -6.12
N LYS A 30 14.42 -2.48 -6.52
CA LYS A 30 15.27 -3.17 -7.50
C LYS A 30 15.56 -4.64 -7.12
N ARG A 31 15.61 -4.97 -5.83
CA ARG A 31 15.85 -6.34 -5.35
C ARG A 31 14.62 -7.23 -5.48
N HIS A 32 13.43 -6.70 -5.19
CA HIS A 32 12.19 -7.43 -5.40
C HIS A 32 11.89 -7.59 -6.90
N LEU A 33 12.08 -6.53 -7.67
CA LEU A 33 11.95 -6.56 -9.13
C LEU A 33 12.93 -7.56 -9.78
N ALA A 34 14.14 -7.68 -9.25
CA ALA A 34 15.10 -8.68 -9.73
C ALA A 34 14.77 -10.11 -9.33
N GLY A 35 13.85 -10.32 -8.36
CA GLY A 35 13.58 -11.63 -7.75
C GLY A 35 14.80 -12.20 -7.03
N SER A 36 15.65 -11.34 -6.45
CA SER A 36 16.94 -11.76 -5.90
C SER A 36 16.85 -12.40 -4.51
N GLY A 37 15.65 -12.46 -3.91
CA GLY A 37 15.45 -12.96 -2.55
C GLY A 37 16.34 -12.24 -1.54
N GLY A 38 16.44 -10.91 -1.67
CA GLY A 38 17.31 -10.07 -0.86
C GLY A 38 18.82 -10.14 -1.20
N ARG A 39 19.25 -10.89 -2.22
CA ARG A 39 20.66 -10.89 -2.69
C ARG A 39 20.96 -9.68 -3.58
N ALA A 40 22.24 -9.31 -3.70
CA ALA A 40 22.65 -8.25 -4.61
C ALA A 40 22.36 -8.64 -6.08
N VAL A 41 21.81 -7.70 -6.85
CA VAL A 41 21.54 -7.89 -8.29
C VAL A 41 22.85 -7.68 -9.05
N PRO A 42 23.24 -8.56 -10.00
CA PRO A 42 24.40 -8.32 -10.86
C PRO A 42 24.30 -6.99 -11.62
N PRO A 43 25.42 -6.34 -11.98
CA PRO A 43 25.41 -5.08 -12.70
C PRO A 43 24.72 -5.17 -14.07
N HIS A 44 24.12 -4.03 -14.47
CA HIS A 44 23.28 -3.82 -15.65
C HIS A 44 24.01 -4.12 -16.97
N ASP A 45 23.38 -4.86 -17.91
CA ASP A 45 23.82 -4.96 -19.30
C ASP A 45 22.66 -4.53 -20.21
N ASP A 46 22.78 -3.33 -20.79
CA ASP A 46 21.72 -2.67 -21.57
C ASP A 46 21.45 -3.36 -22.91
N ALA A 47 22.37 -4.20 -23.41
CA ALA A 47 22.26 -4.84 -24.72
C ALA A 47 21.19 -5.95 -24.78
N ALA A 48 20.82 -6.56 -23.65
CA ALA A 48 19.89 -7.68 -23.60
C ALA A 48 18.40 -7.27 -23.71
N TRP A 49 18.08 -5.98 -23.56
CA TRP A 49 16.70 -5.47 -23.52
C TRP A 49 15.98 -5.45 -24.88
N HIS A 50 16.71 -5.40 -26.00
CA HIS A 50 16.11 -5.21 -27.33
C HIS A 50 15.79 -6.52 -28.09
N ALA A 51 16.10 -7.69 -27.55
CA ALA A 51 16.15 -8.93 -28.34
C ALA A 51 14.91 -9.85 -28.25
N LEU A 52 13.88 -9.53 -27.45
CA LEU A 52 12.83 -10.52 -27.09
C LEU A 52 11.39 -10.15 -27.50
N ASP A 53 11.22 -9.20 -28.44
CA ASP A 53 9.91 -8.70 -28.90
C ASP A 53 9.16 -9.65 -29.88
N GLY A 54 9.24 -10.98 -29.68
CA GLY A 54 8.99 -11.90 -30.80
C GLY A 54 8.36 -13.27 -30.56
N SER A 55 7.63 -13.55 -29.47
CA SER A 55 6.94 -14.86 -29.39
C SER A 55 5.57 -14.83 -28.71
N GLU A 56 4.53 -15.09 -29.51
CA GLU A 56 3.15 -15.40 -29.12
C GLU A 56 3.09 -16.62 -28.18
N ARG A 57 2.20 -16.61 -27.17
CA ARG A 57 1.99 -17.73 -26.24
C ARG A 57 0.53 -18.18 -26.24
N GLY A 58 0.35 -19.48 -26.50
CA GLY A 58 -0.93 -20.18 -26.52
C GLY A 58 -1.41 -20.61 -25.13
N ALA A 59 -2.74 -20.73 -25.02
CA ALA A 59 -3.47 -21.06 -23.80
C ALA A 59 -3.61 -22.57 -23.58
N ASN A 60 -3.59 -23.03 -22.32
CA ASN A 60 -4.23 -24.27 -21.87
C ASN A 60 -4.61 -24.19 -20.38
N GLY A 61 -5.83 -24.66 -20.05
CA GLY A 61 -6.41 -24.81 -18.69
C GLY A 61 -5.88 -26.07 -17.96
N ALA A 62 -6.31 -26.47 -16.76
CA ALA A 62 -7.48 -26.19 -15.92
C ALA A 62 -7.17 -26.66 -14.48
N ASP A 63 -7.89 -26.19 -13.45
CA ASP A 63 -8.05 -26.89 -12.15
C ASP A 63 -9.26 -26.36 -11.34
N GLY A 64 -10.06 -27.29 -10.81
CA GLY A 64 -11.38 -27.05 -10.21
C GLY A 64 -11.37 -26.64 -8.74
N LEU A 65 -11.38 -25.32 -8.49
CA LEU A 65 -11.75 -24.69 -7.22
C LEU A 65 -13.05 -23.90 -7.40
N PRO A 66 -13.91 -23.73 -6.37
CA PRO A 66 -15.09 -22.88 -6.51
C PRO A 66 -14.66 -21.45 -6.85
N SER A 67 -15.00 -21.04 -8.07
CA SER A 67 -14.74 -19.71 -8.60
C SER A 67 -15.69 -18.72 -7.91
N ALA A 68 -15.22 -18.04 -6.88
CA ALA A 68 -15.93 -16.87 -6.33
C ALA A 68 -15.79 -15.62 -7.24
N GLY A 69 -15.57 -15.81 -8.55
CA GLY A 69 -15.50 -14.77 -9.59
C GLY A 69 -16.17 -15.29 -10.87
N HIS A 70 -16.99 -14.43 -11.49
CA HIS A 70 -18.10 -14.82 -12.36
C HIS A 70 -17.70 -15.26 -13.79
N PRO A 71 -18.37 -16.28 -14.36
CA PRO A 71 -18.28 -16.63 -15.78
C PRO A 71 -18.94 -15.57 -16.67
N GLY A 72 -18.16 -14.70 -17.33
CA GLY A 72 -18.73 -13.67 -18.23
C GLY A 72 -17.76 -12.58 -18.68
N ALA A 73 -16.63 -12.38 -18.00
CA ALA A 73 -15.59 -11.50 -18.52
C ALA A 73 -15.05 -12.05 -19.85
N ALA A 74 -14.96 -11.19 -20.87
CA ALA A 74 -14.35 -11.58 -22.14
C ALA A 74 -12.89 -12.06 -21.92
N ASP A 75 -12.43 -13.01 -22.73
CA ASP A 75 -11.07 -13.56 -22.62
C ASP A 75 -9.98 -12.47 -22.82
N ASP A 76 -10.34 -11.32 -23.40
CA ASP A 76 -9.48 -10.15 -23.61
C ASP A 76 -9.65 -9.05 -22.55
N ALA A 77 -10.41 -9.28 -21.47
CA ALA A 77 -10.52 -8.35 -20.34
C ALA A 77 -9.17 -8.28 -19.58
N ARG A 78 -8.27 -7.44 -20.08
CA ARG A 78 -6.85 -7.37 -19.68
C ARG A 78 -6.56 -6.57 -18.40
N TYR A 79 -7.55 -5.92 -17.82
CA TYR A 79 -7.34 -5.16 -16.58
C TYR A 79 -7.39 -6.09 -15.38
N TRP A 80 -6.44 -5.97 -14.45
CA TRP A 80 -6.44 -6.76 -13.20
C TRP A 80 -7.72 -6.56 -12.36
N VAL A 81 -8.34 -5.37 -12.46
CA VAL A 81 -9.67 -5.11 -11.90
C VAL A 81 -10.75 -5.99 -12.54
N ASN A 82 -10.68 -6.27 -13.84
CA ASN A 82 -11.68 -7.02 -14.62
C ASN A 82 -11.39 -8.52 -14.73
N GLN A 83 -10.34 -9.02 -14.07
CA GLN A 83 -10.04 -10.45 -14.03
C GLN A 83 -10.82 -11.16 -12.91
N THR A 84 -11.39 -12.31 -13.24
CA THR A 84 -11.96 -13.25 -12.28
C THR A 84 -10.88 -13.88 -11.41
N VAL A 85 -11.27 -14.43 -10.25
CA VAL A 85 -10.39 -15.23 -9.40
C VAL A 85 -9.72 -16.37 -10.16
N ALA A 86 -10.43 -17.01 -11.11
CA ALA A 86 -9.89 -18.10 -11.91
C ALA A 86 -8.81 -17.63 -12.89
N GLN A 87 -9.04 -16.49 -13.58
CA GLN A 87 -8.06 -15.87 -14.46
C GLN A 87 -6.81 -15.44 -13.67
N ARG A 88 -6.98 -14.72 -12.54
CA ARG A 88 -5.87 -14.32 -11.68
C ARG A 88 -5.06 -15.50 -11.17
N TRP A 89 -5.72 -16.57 -10.73
CA TRP A 89 -5.02 -17.74 -10.20
C TRP A 89 -4.20 -18.46 -11.27
N ARG A 90 -4.69 -18.50 -12.52
CA ARG A 90 -3.93 -19.04 -13.66
C ARG A 90 -2.66 -18.23 -13.91
N GLU A 91 -2.75 -16.90 -13.89
CA GLU A 91 -1.61 -16.00 -14.09
C GLU A 91 -0.59 -16.08 -12.94
N ILE A 92 -1.05 -16.04 -11.68
CA ILE A 92 -0.20 -16.16 -10.48
C ILE A 92 0.46 -17.56 -10.42
N GLY A 93 -0.27 -18.59 -10.86
CA GLY A 93 0.19 -19.97 -10.89
C GLY A 93 1.19 -20.27 -12.01
N ASP A 94 1.12 -19.53 -13.12
CA ASP A 94 2.02 -19.71 -14.26
C ASP A 94 3.42 -19.19 -13.92
N PRO A 95 4.43 -20.08 -13.80
CA PRO A 95 5.80 -19.70 -13.47
C PRO A 95 6.48 -18.94 -14.62
N THR A 96 5.81 -18.68 -15.75
CA THR A 96 6.32 -17.98 -16.91
C THR A 96 5.59 -16.67 -17.21
N HIS A 97 4.44 -16.41 -16.59
CA HIS A 97 3.61 -15.22 -16.82
C HIS A 97 4.29 -13.94 -16.32
N LEU A 98 4.97 -14.03 -15.18
CA LEU A 98 5.74 -12.92 -14.57
C LEU A 98 7.25 -13.18 -14.57
N ARG A 99 7.74 -14.06 -15.47
CA ARG A 99 9.18 -14.27 -15.63
C ARG A 99 9.80 -13.06 -16.31
N GLY A 100 10.63 -12.33 -15.57
CA GLY A 100 11.63 -11.49 -16.20
C GLY A 100 12.91 -12.27 -16.47
N VAL A 101 13.83 -11.65 -17.21
CA VAL A 101 15.04 -12.28 -17.78
C VAL A 101 15.94 -12.98 -16.74
N HIS A 102 15.87 -12.59 -15.46
CA HIS A 102 16.79 -13.06 -14.40
C HIS A 102 16.15 -13.68 -13.15
N ALA A 103 14.82 -13.89 -13.10
CA ALA A 103 14.19 -14.60 -11.96
C ALA A 103 12.88 -15.32 -12.32
N PRO A 104 12.60 -16.49 -11.69
CA PRO A 104 11.45 -17.34 -12.02
C PRO A 104 10.08 -16.80 -11.60
N LYS A 105 9.99 -15.88 -10.63
CA LYS A 105 8.81 -15.04 -10.32
C LYS A 105 9.28 -13.65 -9.92
N ARG A 106 8.71 -12.61 -10.54
CA ARG A 106 9.01 -11.21 -10.23
C ARG A 106 7.77 -10.49 -9.73
N LEU A 107 8.00 -9.37 -9.05
CA LEU A 107 7.04 -8.30 -8.88
C LEU A 107 6.43 -7.93 -10.23
N ASP A 108 5.10 -7.98 -10.36
CA ASP A 108 4.36 -7.35 -11.46
C ASP A 108 4.21 -5.86 -11.12
N PRO A 109 4.92 -4.95 -11.82
CA PRO A 109 4.89 -3.53 -11.49
C PRO A 109 3.45 -2.97 -11.48
N THR A 110 3.10 -2.32 -10.37
CA THR A 110 1.79 -1.67 -10.16
C THR A 110 1.99 -0.16 -10.09
N GLY A 111 1.23 0.60 -10.88
CA GLY A 111 1.17 2.05 -10.75
C GLY A 111 0.08 2.47 -9.75
N ILE A 112 0.36 3.48 -8.94
CA ILE A 112 -0.58 4.05 -7.97
C ILE A 112 -0.70 5.54 -8.24
N GLY A 113 -1.87 5.97 -8.74
CA GLY A 113 -2.16 7.36 -9.06
C GLY A 113 -3.62 7.57 -9.45
N ARG A 114 -4.15 8.77 -9.22
CA ARG A 114 -5.59 9.07 -9.38
C ARG A 114 -6.10 9.15 -10.83
N MET A 115 -5.23 9.02 -11.82
CA MET A 115 -5.57 9.06 -13.25
C MET A 115 -5.77 7.66 -13.86
N ILE A 116 -5.41 6.62 -13.12
CA ILE A 116 -5.59 5.21 -13.49
C ILE A 116 -6.54 4.54 -12.51
N THR A 117 -6.76 3.23 -12.67
CA THR A 117 -7.66 2.48 -11.79
C THR A 117 -7.25 2.58 -10.32
N THR A 118 -8.24 2.62 -9.42
CA THR A 118 -8.00 2.69 -7.98
C THR A 118 -7.45 1.36 -7.47
N LYS A 119 -6.36 1.41 -6.70
CA LYS A 119 -5.69 0.22 -6.16
C LYS A 119 -6.20 -0.12 -4.77
N ILE A 120 -6.05 -1.38 -4.36
CA ILE A 120 -6.33 -1.79 -2.98
C ILE A 120 -5.09 -2.42 -2.32
N ASN A 121 -4.91 -2.17 -1.04
CA ASN A 121 -3.88 -2.78 -0.22
C ASN A 121 -4.50 -3.73 0.81
N ALA A 122 -3.87 -4.90 1.01
CA ALA A 122 -4.18 -5.81 2.11
C ALA A 122 -3.12 -5.73 3.22
N ASN A 123 -3.54 -5.68 4.48
CA ASN A 123 -2.65 -5.74 5.64
C ASN A 123 -2.65 -7.15 6.24
N ILE A 124 -1.47 -7.74 6.40
CA ILE A 124 -1.30 -8.99 7.15
C ILE A 124 -0.24 -8.77 8.23
N GLY A 125 0.05 -9.79 9.02
CA GLY A 125 1.10 -9.68 10.04
C GLY A 125 0.96 -10.71 11.14
N ALA A 126 2.11 -11.27 11.52
CA ALA A 126 2.26 -12.09 12.71
C ALA A 126 2.27 -11.23 13.98
N SER A 127 1.72 -11.78 15.05
CA SER A 127 1.73 -11.16 16.37
C SER A 127 2.38 -12.10 17.39
N PRO A 128 2.82 -11.61 18.56
CA PRO A 128 3.37 -12.47 19.60
C PRO A 128 2.41 -13.60 20.06
N VAL A 129 1.12 -13.45 19.79
CA VAL A 129 0.06 -14.36 20.27
C VAL A 129 -0.52 -15.25 19.15
N SER A 130 -0.19 -15.00 17.88
CA SER A 130 -0.82 -15.68 16.75
C SER A 130 -0.06 -15.49 15.45
N SER A 131 -0.13 -16.52 14.60
CA SER A 131 0.39 -16.64 13.25
C SER A 131 1.89 -16.91 13.13
N GLY A 132 2.21 -17.93 12.32
CA GLY A 132 3.57 -18.29 11.92
C GLY A 132 3.81 -18.03 10.44
N LEU A 133 5.05 -18.24 10.00
CA LEU A 133 5.50 -17.95 8.63
C LEU A 133 4.58 -18.57 7.54
N ALA A 134 4.17 -19.83 7.70
CA ALA A 134 3.32 -20.51 6.73
C ALA A 134 1.92 -19.87 6.61
N GLU A 135 1.35 -19.43 7.73
CA GLU A 135 0.04 -18.78 7.77
C GLU A 135 0.09 -17.39 7.11
N GLU A 136 1.17 -16.61 7.32
CA GLU A 136 1.33 -15.32 6.66
C GLU A 136 1.54 -15.45 5.14
N VAL A 137 2.30 -16.46 4.69
CA VAL A 137 2.42 -16.77 3.26
C VAL A 137 1.08 -17.24 2.67
N GLU A 138 0.26 -17.98 3.43
CA GLU A 138 -1.09 -18.33 3.01
C GLU A 138 -1.95 -17.06 2.86
N LYS A 139 -1.95 -16.15 3.83
CA LYS A 139 -2.70 -14.89 3.74
C LYS A 139 -2.25 -14.03 2.55
N LEU A 140 -0.95 -13.98 2.24
CA LEU A 140 -0.43 -13.34 1.02
C LEU A 140 -1.03 -13.96 -0.25
N ARG A 141 -1.08 -15.30 -0.34
CA ARG A 141 -1.67 -16.00 -1.50
C ARG A 141 -3.15 -15.70 -1.64
N TRP A 142 -3.87 -15.65 -0.52
CA TRP A 142 -5.27 -15.24 -0.49
C TRP A 142 -5.46 -13.79 -0.93
N ALA A 143 -4.68 -12.85 -0.40
CA ALA A 143 -4.75 -11.45 -0.79
C ALA A 143 -4.57 -11.25 -2.31
N GLN A 144 -3.50 -11.83 -2.88
CA GLN A 144 -3.23 -11.77 -4.33
C GLN A 144 -4.37 -12.38 -5.15
N LYS A 145 -4.86 -13.56 -4.72
CA LYS A 145 -5.97 -14.26 -5.39
C LYS A 145 -7.25 -13.43 -5.42
N TYR A 146 -7.56 -12.73 -4.33
CA TYR A 146 -8.79 -11.95 -4.18
C TYR A 146 -8.64 -10.48 -4.56
N GLY A 147 -7.51 -10.09 -5.15
CA GLY A 147 -7.36 -8.84 -5.89
C GLY A 147 -6.57 -7.74 -5.19
N ALA A 148 -5.86 -8.04 -4.11
CA ALA A 148 -4.92 -7.09 -3.52
C ALA A 148 -3.90 -6.64 -4.58
N ASP A 149 -3.78 -5.33 -4.79
CA ASP A 149 -2.85 -4.73 -5.74
C ASP A 149 -1.48 -4.47 -5.09
N THR A 150 -1.46 -4.31 -3.75
CA THR A 150 -0.29 -4.29 -2.87
C THR A 150 -0.60 -5.02 -1.56
N LEU A 151 0.44 -5.35 -0.79
CA LEU A 151 0.27 -5.90 0.55
C LEU A 151 1.26 -5.26 1.54
N MET A 152 0.85 -5.05 2.78
CA MET A 152 1.75 -4.67 3.86
C MET A 152 1.96 -5.80 4.86
N ASP A 153 3.24 -6.03 5.19
CA ASP A 153 3.62 -6.84 6.35
C ASP A 153 3.71 -5.95 7.59
N LEU A 154 2.71 -6.08 8.46
CA LEU A 154 2.61 -5.37 9.74
C LEU A 154 2.98 -6.27 10.93
N SER A 155 3.74 -7.34 10.69
CA SER A 155 4.17 -8.28 11.73
C SER A 155 4.93 -7.58 12.86
N THR A 156 4.60 -7.94 14.10
CA THR A 156 5.22 -7.35 15.31
C THR A 156 5.68 -8.38 16.35
N GLY A 157 5.58 -9.68 16.04
CA GLY A 157 6.11 -10.76 16.86
C GLY A 157 6.73 -11.88 16.03
N GLY A 158 7.53 -12.72 16.68
CA GLY A 158 8.26 -13.81 16.02
C GLY A 158 9.52 -13.33 15.28
N ASP A 159 10.03 -14.17 14.39
CA ASP A 159 11.14 -13.80 13.50
C ASP A 159 10.61 -12.97 12.32
N LEU A 160 10.53 -11.66 12.53
CA LEU A 160 10.06 -10.70 11.52
C LEU A 160 10.92 -10.74 10.26
N THR A 161 12.21 -11.05 10.38
CA THR A 161 13.13 -11.05 9.24
C THR A 161 12.81 -12.19 8.30
N ALA A 162 12.70 -13.40 8.86
CA ALA A 162 12.38 -14.60 8.10
C ALA A 162 10.94 -14.56 7.55
N CYS A 163 9.98 -14.08 8.35
CA CYS A 163 8.60 -13.92 7.91
C CYS A 163 8.50 -12.97 6.71
N ARG A 164 9.08 -11.77 6.82
CA ARG A 164 9.10 -10.79 5.74
C ARG A 164 9.81 -11.30 4.49
N GLN A 165 10.93 -12.00 4.65
CA GLN A 165 11.64 -12.59 3.51
C GLN A 165 10.76 -13.62 2.78
N ALA A 166 10.07 -14.49 3.53
CA ALA A 166 9.17 -15.46 2.94
C ALA A 166 7.97 -14.82 2.22
N ILE A 167 7.45 -13.69 2.73
CA ILE A 167 6.41 -12.90 2.07
C ILE A 167 6.95 -12.34 0.74
N ILE A 168 8.10 -11.64 0.76
CA ILE A 168 8.70 -11.06 -0.44
C ILE A 168 9.02 -12.14 -1.49
N ASP A 169 9.59 -13.26 -1.08
CA ASP A 169 9.96 -14.37 -1.99
C ASP A 169 8.73 -15.03 -2.68
N ASN A 170 7.54 -14.86 -2.10
CA ASN A 170 6.28 -15.41 -2.64
C ASN A 170 5.35 -14.33 -3.23
N ALA A 171 5.77 -13.06 -3.21
CA ALA A 171 4.96 -11.94 -3.66
C ALA A 171 5.15 -11.67 -5.17
N THR A 172 4.03 -11.39 -5.83
CA THR A 172 3.97 -10.87 -7.19
C THR A 172 3.47 -9.43 -7.22
N ILE A 173 3.09 -8.89 -6.06
CA ILE A 173 2.58 -7.53 -5.85
C ILE A 173 3.53 -6.77 -4.92
N PRO A 174 3.55 -5.42 -4.95
CA PRO A 174 4.42 -4.64 -4.08
C PRO A 174 4.18 -4.91 -2.60
N ILE A 175 5.26 -5.02 -1.83
CA ILE A 175 5.26 -5.25 -0.39
C ILE A 175 5.65 -3.96 0.35
N GLY A 176 4.79 -3.53 1.26
CA GLY A 176 5.03 -2.42 2.18
C GLY A 176 5.30 -2.87 3.60
N THR A 177 5.92 -2.00 4.39
CA THR A 177 6.09 -2.21 5.84
C THR A 177 5.97 -0.90 6.60
N VAL A 178 5.88 -1.01 7.93
CA VAL A 178 6.04 0.11 8.87
C VAL A 178 7.35 -0.14 9.65
N PRO A 179 8.51 0.37 9.21
CA PRO A 179 9.81 -0.03 9.74
C PRO A 179 9.96 0.12 11.26
N ILE A 180 9.33 1.15 11.85
CA ILE A 180 9.38 1.38 13.30
C ILE A 180 8.86 0.19 14.12
N TYR A 181 7.98 -0.65 13.57
CA TYR A 181 7.51 -1.85 14.27
C TYR A 181 8.63 -2.87 14.48
N SER A 182 9.54 -3.01 13.52
CA SER A 182 10.73 -3.88 13.66
C SER A 182 11.79 -3.27 14.58
N MET A 183 11.89 -1.93 14.63
CA MET A 183 12.90 -1.22 15.44
C MET A 183 12.69 -1.39 16.96
N ILE A 184 11.45 -1.68 17.38
CA ILE A 184 11.07 -1.83 18.79
C ILE A 184 10.92 -3.30 19.24
N VAL A 185 11.21 -4.28 18.37
CA VAL A 185 11.20 -5.68 18.80
C VAL A 185 12.35 -5.93 19.76
N GLY A 186 12.01 -6.32 20.99
CA GLY A 186 12.99 -6.54 22.06
C GLY A 186 13.62 -5.24 22.59
N ARG A 187 13.04 -4.06 22.30
CA ARG A 187 13.56 -2.76 22.71
C ARG A 187 12.43 -1.81 23.11
N SER A 188 12.62 -0.98 24.15
CA SER A 188 11.70 0.13 24.39
C SER A 188 11.84 1.17 23.27
N ILE A 189 10.75 1.83 22.91
CA ILE A 189 10.81 2.99 22.02
C ILE A 189 11.75 4.07 22.59
N ASP A 190 11.87 4.17 23.91
CA ASP A 190 12.72 5.16 24.59
C ASP A 190 14.20 4.96 24.26
N ASP A 191 14.61 3.74 23.91
CA ASP A 191 15.99 3.39 23.55
C ASP A 191 16.25 3.44 22.03
N LEU A 192 15.30 3.95 21.24
CA LEU A 192 15.45 4.09 19.79
C LEU A 192 16.45 5.22 19.46
N THR A 193 17.51 4.88 18.73
CA THR A 193 18.53 5.83 18.28
C THR A 193 18.50 6.00 16.76
N TYR A 194 19.11 7.08 16.26
CA TYR A 194 19.17 7.37 14.83
C TYR A 194 19.88 6.24 14.05
N ASP A 195 20.96 5.67 14.60
CA ASP A 195 21.66 4.53 14.00
C ASP A 195 20.79 3.27 13.89
N VAL A 196 19.86 3.05 14.83
CA VAL A 196 18.93 1.91 14.74
C VAL A 196 17.91 2.15 13.64
N ILE A 197 17.41 3.38 13.51
CA ILE A 197 16.47 3.77 12.47
C ILE A 197 17.10 3.54 11.09
N LEU A 198 18.27 4.12 10.82
CA LEU A 198 18.91 4.03 9.50
C LEU A 198 19.27 2.58 9.14
N ARG A 199 19.81 1.80 10.10
CA ARG A 199 20.13 0.38 9.86
C ARG A 199 18.91 -0.46 9.55
N GLU A 200 17.79 -0.24 10.24
CA GLU A 200 16.58 -1.02 9.99
C GLU A 200 15.93 -0.66 8.65
N ILE A 201 15.92 0.64 8.28
CA ILE A 201 15.47 1.10 6.96
C ILE A 201 16.30 0.44 5.85
N GLU A 202 17.63 0.50 5.95
CA GLU A 202 18.52 -0.12 4.96
C GLU A 202 18.32 -1.62 4.89
N ARG A 203 18.23 -2.31 6.04
CA ARG A 203 18.02 -3.76 6.09
C ARG A 203 16.76 -4.18 5.35
N GLN A 204 15.64 -3.50 5.57
CA GLN A 204 14.39 -3.82 4.88
C GLN A 204 14.45 -3.49 3.38
N ALA A 205 15.12 -2.40 3.00
CA ALA A 205 15.35 -2.06 1.60
C ALA A 205 16.21 -3.13 0.90
N GLN A 206 17.20 -3.70 1.60
CA GLN A 206 18.01 -4.82 1.12
C GLN A 206 17.21 -6.12 0.98
N GLN A 207 16.16 -6.35 1.77
CA GLN A 207 15.28 -7.51 1.62
C GLN A 207 14.37 -7.42 0.38
N GLY A 208 14.08 -6.20 -0.08
CA GLY A 208 13.20 -5.94 -1.22
C GLY A 208 11.85 -5.31 -0.86
N VAL A 209 11.72 -4.65 0.29
CA VAL A 209 10.48 -3.89 0.57
C VAL A 209 10.33 -2.74 -0.43
N ASP A 210 9.15 -2.61 -1.04
CA ASP A 210 8.87 -1.67 -2.14
C ASP A 210 8.44 -0.29 -1.66
N TYR A 211 7.82 -0.20 -0.49
CA TYR A 211 7.48 1.08 0.12
C TYR A 211 7.50 1.03 1.65
N PHE A 212 7.82 2.17 2.26
CA PHE A 212 7.84 2.33 3.71
C PHE A 212 6.80 3.34 4.18
N THR A 213 5.97 2.92 5.14
CA THR A 213 5.18 3.83 5.94
C THR A 213 6.06 4.51 6.97
N ILE A 214 6.39 5.78 6.73
CA ILE A 214 7.22 6.61 7.60
C ILE A 214 6.38 7.75 8.18
N HIS A 215 6.20 7.72 9.49
CA HIS A 215 5.40 8.68 10.25
C HIS A 215 6.21 9.95 10.58
N ALA A 216 6.80 10.58 9.56
CA ALA A 216 7.62 11.79 9.72
C ALA A 216 6.78 13.08 9.86
N GLY A 217 5.47 13.03 9.56
CA GLY A 217 4.58 14.19 9.69
C GLY A 217 4.10 14.51 11.12
N VAL A 218 4.30 13.58 12.07
CA VAL A 218 3.97 13.83 13.48
C VAL A 218 5.05 14.71 14.09
N LEU A 219 4.82 16.02 14.17
CA LEU A 219 5.75 16.94 14.81
C LEU A 219 5.42 17.14 16.29
N ARG A 220 6.43 17.52 17.08
CA ARG A 220 6.30 17.75 18.52
C ARG A 220 5.25 18.81 18.85
N GLU A 221 5.15 19.85 18.03
CA GLU A 221 4.17 20.93 18.11
C GLU A 221 2.73 20.46 17.84
N HIS A 222 2.53 19.30 17.21
CA HIS A 222 1.20 18.74 16.99
C HIS A 222 0.65 18.03 18.23
N LEU A 223 1.50 17.55 19.13
CA LEU A 223 1.08 16.72 20.27
C LEU A 223 0.03 17.41 21.18
N PRO A 224 0.11 18.71 21.49
CA PRO A 224 -0.94 19.39 22.26
C PRO A 224 -2.31 19.41 21.57
N LEU A 225 -2.36 19.31 20.23
CA LEU A 225 -3.62 19.33 19.46
C LEU A 225 -4.43 18.04 19.65
N VAL A 226 -3.81 16.96 20.14
CA VAL A 226 -4.47 15.68 20.40
C VAL A 226 -5.31 15.71 21.68
N GLY A 227 -5.01 16.60 22.63
CA GLY A 227 -5.65 16.63 23.95
C GLY A 227 -7.19 16.61 23.94
N PRO A 228 -7.87 17.32 23.02
CA PRO A 228 -9.34 17.31 22.93
C PRO A 228 -9.96 16.05 22.30
N ARG A 229 -9.18 15.14 21.71
CA ARG A 229 -9.71 13.97 20.99
C ARG A 229 -10.39 12.97 21.91
N VAL A 230 -11.41 12.29 21.38
CA VAL A 230 -12.11 11.19 22.04
C VAL A 230 -11.23 9.93 22.08
N THR A 231 -10.54 9.63 20.98
CA THR A 231 -9.74 8.40 20.85
C THR A 231 -8.22 8.63 20.88
N GLY A 232 -7.79 9.89 21.00
CA GLY A 232 -6.36 10.23 21.06
C GLY A 232 -5.60 9.90 19.77
N ILE A 233 -4.46 9.22 19.91
CA ILE A 233 -3.63 8.75 18.78
C ILE A 233 -3.88 7.26 18.58
N VAL A 234 -4.56 6.90 17.50
CA VAL A 234 -4.84 5.49 17.14
C VAL A 234 -3.81 4.88 16.20
N SER A 235 -2.94 5.69 15.59
CA SER A 235 -1.79 5.17 14.85
C SER A 235 -0.76 4.58 15.82
N ARG A 236 -0.44 3.30 15.66
CA ARG A 236 0.63 2.66 16.43
C ARG A 236 1.99 3.32 16.14
N GLY A 237 2.31 3.61 14.87
CA GLY A 237 3.56 4.31 14.54
C GLY A 237 3.59 5.74 15.08
N GLY A 238 2.48 6.48 14.96
CA GLY A 238 2.35 7.83 15.48
C GLY A 238 2.46 7.91 17.00
N SER A 239 1.79 7.01 17.73
CA SER A 239 1.85 6.95 19.20
C SER A 239 3.23 6.58 19.73
N LEU A 240 3.96 5.68 19.07
CA LEU A 240 5.35 5.37 19.41
C LEU A 240 6.25 6.60 19.29
N LEU A 241 6.17 7.33 18.18
CA LEU A 241 6.98 8.54 17.97
C LEU A 241 6.57 9.69 18.88
N ALA A 242 5.28 9.85 19.18
CA ALA A 242 4.80 10.78 20.18
C ALA A 242 5.42 10.50 21.55
N LYS A 243 5.44 9.23 21.99
CA LYS A 243 6.12 8.84 23.23
C LYS A 243 7.61 9.17 23.19
N TRP A 244 8.30 8.83 22.10
CA TRP A 244 9.73 9.14 21.92
C TRP A 244 10.01 10.63 22.11
N MET A 245 9.25 11.50 21.44
CA MET A 245 9.41 12.95 21.53
C MET A 245 9.18 13.49 22.94
N LEU A 246 8.19 12.96 23.66
CA LEU A 246 7.90 13.36 25.04
C LEU A 246 9.00 12.96 26.01
N VAL A 247 9.55 11.75 25.87
CA VAL A 247 10.63 11.24 26.73
C VAL A 247 11.95 11.99 26.49
N HIS A 248 12.28 12.24 25.22
CA HIS A 248 13.56 12.86 24.85
C HIS A 248 13.52 14.39 24.81
N GLY A 249 12.32 15.00 24.79
CA GLY A 249 12.16 16.44 24.63
C GLY A 249 12.65 16.96 23.27
N LYS A 250 12.70 16.11 22.25
CA LYS A 250 13.23 16.38 20.90
C LYS A 250 12.16 16.28 19.82
N GLN A 251 12.48 16.77 18.62
CA GLN A 251 11.63 16.60 17.44
C GLN A 251 11.60 15.13 16.99
N ASN A 252 10.59 14.76 16.21
CA ASN A 252 10.43 13.42 15.65
C ASN A 252 11.69 12.97 14.89
N PRO A 253 12.31 11.85 15.28
CA PRO A 253 13.56 11.40 14.67
C PRO A 253 13.39 11.01 13.20
N MET A 254 12.19 10.60 12.77
CA MET A 254 11.91 10.30 11.36
C MET A 254 11.82 11.57 10.51
N TYR A 255 11.45 12.70 11.11
CA TYR A 255 11.45 14.02 10.46
C TYR A 255 12.87 14.58 10.36
N GLU A 256 13.65 14.46 11.45
CA GLU A 256 15.04 14.93 11.48
C GLU A 256 15.94 14.15 10.51
N LEU A 257 15.76 12.83 10.40
CA LEU A 257 16.54 11.95 9.53
C LEU A 257 15.97 11.81 8.10
N PHE A 258 14.99 12.63 7.72
CA PHE A 258 14.23 12.41 6.50
C PHE A 258 15.13 12.39 5.25
N ASP A 259 16.19 13.20 5.23
CA ASP A 259 17.13 13.29 4.11
C ASP A 259 18.06 12.05 4.04
N GLU A 260 18.53 11.55 5.17
CA GLU A 260 19.33 10.32 5.27
C GLU A 260 18.50 9.08 4.90
N ILE A 261 17.25 9.02 5.37
CA ILE A 261 16.29 7.97 4.98
C ILE A 261 16.05 8.03 3.46
N SER A 262 15.86 9.24 2.90
CA SER A 262 15.68 9.43 1.46
C SER A 262 16.88 8.93 0.66
N ALA A 263 18.11 9.16 1.14
CA ALA A 263 19.32 8.68 0.48
C ALA A 263 19.37 7.15 0.41
N ILE A 264 18.97 6.46 1.48
CA ILE A 264 18.87 5.00 1.49
C ILE A 264 17.77 4.55 0.52
N MET A 265 16.56 5.09 0.63
CA MET A 265 15.42 4.69 -0.19
C MET A 265 15.69 4.90 -1.69
N ARG A 266 16.38 5.98 -2.06
CA ARG A 266 16.80 6.27 -3.43
C ARG A 266 17.71 5.19 -4.02
N GLN A 267 18.60 4.61 -3.22
CA GLN A 267 19.53 3.58 -3.67
C GLN A 267 18.78 2.34 -4.19
N TYR A 268 17.72 1.95 -3.48
CA TYR A 268 16.96 0.72 -3.74
C TYR A 268 15.67 0.94 -4.55
N ASP A 269 15.26 2.19 -4.78
CA ASP A 269 13.96 2.58 -5.37
C ASP A 269 12.77 2.18 -4.49
N VAL A 270 12.87 2.50 -3.19
CA VAL A 270 11.77 2.35 -2.24
C VAL A 270 10.92 3.62 -2.25
N THR A 271 9.61 3.46 -2.34
CA THR A 271 8.64 4.58 -2.31
C THR A 271 8.30 4.97 -0.88
N TYR A 272 8.17 6.27 -0.60
CA TYR A 272 7.56 6.74 0.64
C TYR A 272 6.06 6.51 0.62
N SER A 273 5.55 5.89 1.68
CA SER A 273 4.18 6.07 2.15
C SER A 273 4.25 7.01 3.36
N LEU A 274 3.95 8.29 3.18
CA LEU A 274 4.07 9.28 4.25
C LEU A 274 2.90 9.09 5.23
N GLY A 275 3.18 8.50 6.38
CA GLY A 275 2.19 7.94 7.30
C GLY A 275 1.35 8.98 8.04
N ASP A 276 0.09 8.64 8.29
CA ASP A 276 -0.91 9.46 8.97
C ASP A 276 -0.95 9.19 10.49
N GLY A 277 0.14 9.54 11.17
CA GLY A 277 0.32 9.27 12.59
C GLY A 277 -0.72 9.91 13.52
N LEU A 278 -1.41 10.96 13.06
CA LEU A 278 -2.49 11.66 13.73
C LEU A 278 -3.82 11.49 12.99
N ARG A 279 -4.05 10.39 12.28
CA ARG A 279 -5.40 10.11 11.75
C ARG A 279 -6.47 10.01 12.85
N PRO A 280 -7.75 10.31 12.54
CA PRO A 280 -8.87 10.14 13.46
C PRO A 280 -9.22 8.66 13.65
N GLY A 281 -9.44 8.26 14.91
CA GLY A 281 -9.88 6.91 15.31
C GLY A 281 -11.35 6.79 15.65
N CYS A 282 -12.09 7.89 15.54
CA CYS A 282 -13.55 7.91 15.61
C CYS A 282 -14.06 9.12 14.82
N LEU A 283 -15.36 9.13 14.51
CA LEU A 283 -15.99 10.21 13.75
C LEU A 283 -15.85 11.59 14.43
N ALA A 284 -15.83 11.63 15.76
CA ALA A 284 -15.74 12.89 16.52
C ALA A 284 -14.38 13.59 16.37
N ASP A 285 -13.33 12.84 16.03
CA ASP A 285 -11.97 13.35 15.86
C ASP A 285 -11.67 13.70 14.39
N ALA A 286 -12.61 13.47 13.48
CA ALA A 286 -12.41 13.64 12.04
C ALA A 286 -12.23 15.11 11.65
N SER A 287 -11.28 15.37 10.76
CA SER A 287 -10.92 16.69 10.23
C SER A 287 -10.50 17.70 11.31
N ASP A 288 -10.00 17.22 12.45
CA ASP A 288 -9.56 18.06 13.56
C ASP A 288 -8.21 18.76 13.31
N ALA A 289 -7.82 19.64 14.23
CA ALA A 289 -6.57 20.40 14.10
C ALA A 289 -5.32 19.51 14.03
N ALA A 290 -5.29 18.38 14.75
CA ALA A 290 -4.14 17.48 14.77
C ALA A 290 -3.95 16.77 13.42
N GLN A 291 -5.03 16.23 12.84
CA GLN A 291 -5.01 15.59 11.53
C GLN A 291 -4.58 16.58 10.45
N LEU A 292 -5.18 17.77 10.42
CA LEU A 292 -4.92 18.75 9.39
C LEU A 292 -3.51 19.37 9.50
N ALA A 293 -2.95 19.48 10.72
CA ALA A 293 -1.57 19.94 10.92
C ALA A 293 -0.55 18.93 10.39
N GLU A 294 -0.76 17.64 10.67
CA GLU A 294 0.08 16.58 10.10
C GLU A 294 0.00 16.59 8.56
N LEU A 295 -1.19 16.63 7.97
CA LEU A 295 -1.36 16.60 6.51
C LEU A 295 -0.56 17.72 5.80
N ARG A 296 -0.52 18.92 6.38
CA ARG A 296 0.30 20.03 5.84
C ARG A 296 1.80 19.72 5.90
N THR A 297 2.24 19.07 6.97
CA THR A 297 3.63 18.62 7.10
C THR A 297 3.94 17.52 6.09
N LEU A 298 3.01 16.58 5.85
CA LEU A 298 3.18 15.56 4.80
C LEU A 298 3.34 16.22 3.42
N GLY A 299 2.63 17.32 3.15
CA GLY A 299 2.81 18.12 1.94
C GLY A 299 4.22 18.70 1.75
N GLU A 300 4.83 19.22 2.82
CA GLU A 300 6.25 19.61 2.81
C GLU A 300 7.16 18.42 2.52
N LEU A 301 6.91 17.28 3.17
CA LEU A 301 7.71 16.07 3.01
C LEU A 301 7.59 15.44 1.62
N VAL A 302 6.44 15.57 0.94
CA VAL A 302 6.29 15.19 -0.48
C VAL A 302 7.29 15.97 -1.34
N LEU A 303 7.37 17.29 -1.17
CA LEU A 303 8.28 18.13 -1.94
C LEU A 303 9.74 17.77 -1.65
N ARG A 304 10.09 17.57 -0.38
CA ARG A 304 11.42 17.12 0.03
C ARG A 304 11.80 15.76 -0.56
N ALA A 305 10.88 14.79 -0.58
CA ALA A 305 11.13 13.48 -1.20
C ALA A 305 11.39 13.61 -2.71
N ARG A 306 10.59 14.42 -3.40
CA ARG A 306 10.74 14.69 -4.84
C ARG A 306 12.08 15.35 -5.17
N GLU A 307 12.54 16.31 -4.36
CA GLU A 307 13.86 16.94 -4.50
C GLU A 307 15.01 15.93 -4.42
N LYS A 308 14.86 14.87 -3.61
CA LYS A 308 15.83 13.76 -3.50
C LYS A 308 15.64 12.67 -4.56
N GLY A 309 14.64 12.82 -5.45
CA GLY A 309 14.32 11.82 -6.47
C GLY A 309 13.72 10.53 -5.91
N VAL A 310 13.04 10.61 -4.76
CA VAL A 310 12.33 9.49 -4.14
C VAL A 310 10.83 9.64 -4.41
N GLN A 311 10.20 8.55 -4.82
CA GLN A 311 8.76 8.49 -5.07
C GLN A 311 8.00 8.63 -3.75
N ALA A 312 6.86 9.32 -3.73
CA ALA A 312 6.07 9.52 -2.51
C ALA A 312 4.55 9.45 -2.78
N MET A 313 3.86 8.71 -1.92
CA MET A 313 2.41 8.75 -1.72
C MET A 313 2.12 9.15 -0.27
N VAL A 314 0.92 9.66 -0.01
CA VAL A 314 0.50 10.19 1.30
C VAL A 314 -0.55 9.27 1.90
N GLU A 315 -0.45 8.94 3.18
CA GLU A 315 -1.49 8.20 3.89
C GLU A 315 -2.57 9.15 4.44
N GLY A 316 -3.80 8.66 4.50
CA GLY A 316 -4.97 9.44 4.87
C GLY A 316 -5.96 8.70 5.77
N PRO A 317 -6.95 9.45 6.29
CA PRO A 317 -7.65 9.14 7.52
C PRO A 317 -8.38 7.80 7.57
N GLY A 318 -8.62 7.39 8.82
CA GLY A 318 -9.33 6.17 9.21
C GLY A 318 -10.84 6.35 9.39
N HIS A 319 -11.27 7.13 10.38
CA HIS A 319 -12.69 7.31 10.71
C HIS A 319 -13.17 8.71 10.32
N VAL A 320 -14.08 8.80 9.35
CA VAL A 320 -14.52 10.08 8.78
C VAL A 320 -16.00 10.01 8.42
N PRO A 321 -16.85 10.93 8.92
CA PRO A 321 -18.24 11.04 8.48
C PRO A 321 -18.32 11.20 6.95
N LEU A 322 -19.32 10.56 6.32
CA LEU A 322 -19.42 10.50 4.85
C LEU A 322 -19.35 11.88 4.18
N ASP A 323 -19.98 12.89 4.77
CA ASP A 323 -20.02 14.27 4.27
C ASP A 323 -18.65 14.99 4.26
N GLN A 324 -17.67 14.49 5.02
CA GLN A 324 -16.33 15.09 5.11
C GLN A 324 -15.28 14.41 4.22
N ILE A 325 -15.60 13.28 3.60
CA ILE A 325 -14.63 12.52 2.78
C ILE A 325 -14.16 13.36 1.59
N GLY A 326 -15.10 13.95 0.83
CA GLY A 326 -14.76 14.80 -0.30
C GLY A 326 -13.89 16.00 0.08
N PHE A 327 -14.09 16.58 1.26
CA PHE A 327 -13.25 17.65 1.79
C PHE A 327 -11.81 17.17 2.03
N ASN A 328 -11.64 16.01 2.67
CA ASN A 328 -10.31 15.44 2.96
C ASN A 328 -9.54 15.15 1.66
N MET A 329 -10.20 14.55 0.67
CA MET A 329 -9.61 14.25 -0.64
C MET A 329 -9.16 15.52 -1.38
N GLN A 330 -9.98 16.56 -1.42
CA GLN A 330 -9.62 17.82 -2.06
C GLN A 330 -8.53 18.58 -1.31
N LEU A 331 -8.48 18.45 0.02
CA LEU A 331 -7.47 19.12 0.81
C LEU A 331 -6.10 18.49 0.59
N GLU A 332 -5.98 17.17 0.68
CA GLU A 332 -4.72 16.46 0.39
C GLU A 332 -4.19 16.85 -0.98
N GLN A 333 -5.04 16.77 -2.01
CA GLN A 333 -4.65 17.09 -3.38
C GLN A 333 -3.98 18.47 -3.48
N ARG A 334 -4.53 19.47 -2.77
CA ARG A 334 -4.01 20.84 -2.80
C ARG A 334 -2.71 21.00 -2.00
N VAL A 335 -2.61 20.37 -0.84
CA VAL A 335 -1.48 20.61 0.08
C VAL A 335 -0.29 19.67 -0.16
N CYS A 336 -0.54 18.51 -0.78
CA CYS A 336 0.45 17.49 -1.10
C CYS A 336 0.83 17.47 -2.58
N ASP A 337 0.54 18.55 -3.32
CA ASP A 337 0.91 18.73 -4.73
C ASP A 337 0.51 17.54 -5.62
N ASP A 338 -0.76 17.14 -5.50
CA ASP A 338 -1.43 16.06 -6.25
C ASP A 338 -0.70 14.70 -6.15
N ALA A 339 0.05 14.46 -5.06
CA ALA A 339 0.62 13.14 -4.77
C ALA A 339 -0.47 12.06 -4.65
N PRO A 340 -0.16 10.78 -4.92
CA PRO A 340 -1.14 9.72 -4.73
C PRO A 340 -1.59 9.61 -3.28
N PHE A 341 -2.91 9.61 -3.06
CA PHE A 341 -3.49 9.49 -1.72
C PHE A 341 -3.89 8.04 -1.41
N TYR A 342 -3.45 7.54 -0.26
CA TYR A 342 -3.63 6.18 0.24
C TYR A 342 -4.44 6.20 1.55
N VAL A 343 -5.72 5.84 1.51
CA VAL A 343 -6.65 6.02 2.66
C VAL A 343 -7.01 4.71 3.35
N LEU A 344 -7.17 4.71 4.67
CA LEU A 344 -7.64 3.55 5.44
C LEU A 344 -9.17 3.56 5.59
N GLY A 345 -9.89 2.91 4.67
CA GLY A 345 -11.33 3.09 4.55
C GLY A 345 -11.65 4.35 3.75
N PRO A 346 -12.25 5.39 4.36
CA PRO A 346 -12.52 5.56 5.79
C PRO A 346 -13.81 4.90 6.29
N LEU A 347 -13.86 4.54 7.58
CA LEU A 347 -15.07 4.13 8.29
C LEU A 347 -16.02 5.32 8.43
N VAL A 348 -17.25 5.17 7.93
CA VAL A 348 -18.27 6.23 7.97
C VAL A 348 -19.14 6.22 9.22
N THR A 349 -18.95 5.23 10.10
CA THR A 349 -19.65 5.09 11.38
C THR A 349 -18.87 4.15 12.31
N ASP A 350 -18.88 4.46 13.61
CA ASP A 350 -18.18 3.69 14.65
C ASP A 350 -19.07 2.62 15.31
N ALA A 351 -20.33 2.51 14.88
CA ALA A 351 -21.36 1.78 15.62
C ALA A 351 -21.43 0.27 15.32
N PHE A 352 -20.64 -0.27 14.38
CA PHE A 352 -20.78 -1.64 13.88
C PHE A 352 -19.47 -2.44 13.88
N PRO A 353 -18.78 -2.57 15.04
CA PRO A 353 -17.58 -3.40 15.12
C PRO A 353 -17.89 -4.84 14.71
N GLY A 354 -16.98 -5.47 13.97
CA GLY A 354 -17.22 -6.76 13.32
C GLY A 354 -17.76 -6.65 11.88
N TYR A 355 -18.27 -5.48 11.50
CA TYR A 355 -18.76 -5.18 10.14
C TYR A 355 -18.01 -3.99 9.52
N ASP A 356 -16.83 -3.67 10.03
CA ASP A 356 -16.09 -2.48 9.61
C ASP A 356 -15.61 -2.53 8.16
N HIS A 357 -15.42 -3.73 7.59
CA HIS A 357 -15.26 -3.90 6.14
C HIS A 357 -16.42 -3.33 5.31
N ILE A 358 -17.65 -3.30 5.84
CA ILE A 358 -18.83 -2.71 5.19
C ILE A 358 -18.88 -1.20 5.44
N THR A 359 -18.74 -0.78 6.71
CA THR A 359 -18.79 0.65 7.06
C THR A 359 -17.70 1.43 6.34
N SER A 360 -16.51 0.85 6.22
CA SER A 360 -15.39 1.45 5.52
C SER A 360 -15.48 1.34 4.00
N ALA A 361 -16.07 0.30 3.42
CA ALA A 361 -16.25 0.21 1.97
C ALA A 361 -17.13 1.34 1.43
N ILE A 362 -18.11 1.82 2.20
CA ILE A 362 -18.92 3.00 1.86
C ILE A 362 -18.02 4.23 1.73
N GLY A 363 -17.19 4.51 2.74
CA GLY A 363 -16.29 5.65 2.70
C GLY A 363 -15.17 5.51 1.67
N ALA A 364 -14.65 4.30 1.49
CA ALA A 364 -13.64 3.97 0.50
C ALA A 364 -14.15 4.18 -0.93
N THR A 365 -15.43 3.87 -1.19
CA THR A 365 -16.08 4.17 -2.48
C THR A 365 -16.14 5.68 -2.72
N GLU A 366 -16.53 6.45 -1.70
CA GLU A 366 -16.60 7.90 -1.78
C GLU A 366 -15.21 8.54 -1.96
N ALA A 367 -14.19 8.02 -1.27
CA ALA A 367 -12.81 8.44 -1.44
C ALA A 367 -12.28 8.11 -2.84
N ALA A 368 -12.55 6.90 -3.33
CA ALA A 368 -12.21 6.47 -4.69
C ALA A 368 -12.88 7.36 -5.73
N ARG A 369 -14.16 7.69 -5.58
CA ARG A 369 -14.92 8.63 -6.44
C ARG A 369 -14.29 10.03 -6.46
N HIS A 370 -13.70 10.45 -5.35
CA HIS A 370 -12.98 11.72 -5.21
C HIS A 370 -11.50 11.66 -5.60
N GLY A 371 -11.00 10.50 -6.07
CA GLY A 371 -9.67 10.37 -6.64
C GLY A 371 -8.62 9.77 -5.71
N ALA A 372 -9.00 8.99 -4.70
CA ALA A 372 -8.05 8.17 -3.96
C ALA A 372 -7.32 7.24 -4.93
N ALA A 373 -5.99 7.16 -4.79
CA ALA A 373 -5.15 6.35 -5.66
C ALA A 373 -5.06 4.90 -5.15
N MET A 374 -5.08 4.72 -3.83
CA MET A 374 -5.06 3.43 -3.18
C MET A 374 -5.97 3.41 -1.93
N LEU A 375 -6.62 2.29 -1.69
CA LEU A 375 -7.50 2.07 -0.54
C LEU A 375 -6.90 0.96 0.32
N CYS A 376 -6.56 1.27 1.57
CA CYS A 376 -6.20 0.24 2.53
C CYS A 376 -7.47 -0.45 2.97
N TYR A 377 -7.52 -1.77 2.80
CA TYR A 377 -8.69 -2.51 3.18
C TYR A 377 -8.94 -2.45 4.69
N VAL A 378 -10.13 -2.87 5.08
CA VAL A 378 -10.50 -3.12 6.46
C VAL A 378 -11.18 -4.47 6.48
N THR A 379 -10.84 -5.32 7.45
CA THR A 379 -11.39 -6.66 7.56
C THR A 379 -12.60 -6.67 8.50
N PRO A 380 -13.43 -7.72 8.50
CA PRO A 380 -14.42 -7.94 9.56
C PRO A 380 -13.81 -8.04 10.97
N LYS A 381 -12.48 -8.20 11.10
CA LYS A 381 -11.79 -8.29 12.39
C LYS A 381 -11.22 -6.98 12.89
N GLU A 382 -11.36 -5.88 12.14
CA GLU A 382 -10.99 -4.56 12.64
C GLU A 382 -11.66 -4.29 13.99
N HIS A 383 -10.91 -3.69 14.91
CA HIS A 383 -11.30 -3.44 16.31
C HIS A 383 -11.63 -4.66 17.18
N VAL A 384 -11.70 -5.88 16.63
CA VAL A 384 -12.18 -7.07 17.36
C VAL A 384 -11.22 -8.26 17.33
N GLY A 385 -10.15 -8.24 16.52
CA GLY A 385 -9.10 -9.26 16.56
C GLY A 385 -8.17 -9.28 15.35
N LEU A 386 -7.38 -10.35 15.23
CA LEU A 386 -6.50 -10.57 14.08
C LEU A 386 -7.23 -11.32 12.96
N PRO A 387 -7.06 -10.90 11.69
CA PRO A 387 -7.74 -11.53 10.57
C PRO A 387 -7.14 -12.90 10.22
N LYS A 388 -8.02 -13.85 9.90
CA LYS A 388 -7.68 -15.12 9.23
C LYS A 388 -7.80 -14.96 7.71
N ALA A 389 -7.39 -15.97 6.94
CA ALA A 389 -7.43 -15.95 5.48
C ALA A 389 -8.83 -15.59 4.90
N GLN A 390 -9.92 -16.07 5.52
CA GLN A 390 -11.28 -15.72 5.12
C GLN A 390 -11.62 -14.23 5.38
N ASP A 391 -11.14 -13.66 6.48
CA ASP A 391 -11.32 -12.23 6.77
C ASP A 391 -10.52 -11.37 5.77
N VAL A 392 -9.34 -11.84 5.34
CA VAL A 392 -8.54 -11.22 4.28
C VAL A 392 -9.31 -11.23 2.95
N MET A 393 -9.93 -12.36 2.58
CA MET A 393 -10.80 -12.42 1.39
C MET A 393 -11.97 -11.43 1.49
N ALA A 394 -12.68 -11.40 2.61
CA ALA A 394 -13.83 -10.52 2.80
C ALA A 394 -13.43 -9.04 2.64
N GLY A 395 -12.32 -8.62 3.24
CA GLY A 395 -11.76 -7.28 3.08
C GLY A 395 -11.37 -6.99 1.62
N CYS A 396 -10.65 -7.90 0.95
CA CYS A 396 -10.22 -7.69 -0.44
C CYS A 396 -11.42 -7.52 -1.38
N ILE A 397 -12.43 -8.38 -1.27
CA ILE A 397 -13.63 -8.31 -2.11
C ILE A 397 -14.39 -7.00 -1.87
N ALA A 398 -14.63 -6.63 -0.61
CA ALA A 398 -15.31 -5.38 -0.27
C ALA A 398 -14.60 -4.16 -0.89
N TYR A 399 -13.27 -4.14 -0.85
CA TYR A 399 -12.47 -3.03 -1.36
C TYR A 399 -12.30 -3.04 -2.88
N LYS A 400 -12.29 -4.21 -3.55
CA LYS A 400 -12.38 -4.25 -5.01
C LYS A 400 -13.71 -3.70 -5.50
N ILE A 401 -14.81 -4.01 -4.80
CA ILE A 401 -16.13 -3.44 -5.10
C ILE A 401 -16.08 -1.91 -4.93
N ALA A 402 -15.53 -1.42 -3.80
CA ALA A 402 -15.42 0.02 -3.55
C ALA A 402 -14.55 0.76 -4.58
N ALA A 403 -13.38 0.22 -4.90
CA ALA A 403 -12.48 0.75 -5.91
C ALA A 403 -13.15 0.82 -7.29
N HIS A 404 -13.77 -0.28 -7.73
CA HIS A 404 -14.46 -0.37 -9.02
C HIS A 404 -15.63 0.62 -9.10
N ALA A 405 -16.48 0.65 -8.07
CA ALA A 405 -17.61 1.59 -8.02
C ALA A 405 -17.15 3.05 -8.09
N GLY A 406 -16.05 3.38 -7.40
CA GLY A 406 -15.41 4.70 -7.49
C GLY A 406 -14.85 5.01 -8.88
N ASP A 407 -14.21 4.04 -9.53
CA ASP A 407 -13.65 4.17 -10.88
C ASP A 407 -14.76 4.37 -11.94
N VAL A 408 -15.87 3.63 -11.83
CA VAL A 408 -17.06 3.82 -12.66
C VAL A 408 -17.64 5.22 -12.47
N ALA A 409 -17.80 5.67 -11.22
CA ALA A 409 -18.31 7.00 -10.89
C ALA A 409 -17.39 8.14 -11.38
N ARG A 410 -16.08 7.91 -11.43
CA ARG A 410 -15.08 8.83 -12.01
C ARG A 410 -15.04 8.82 -13.53
N GLY A 411 -15.63 7.81 -14.17
CA GLY A 411 -15.54 7.61 -15.61
C GLY A 411 -14.14 7.18 -16.07
N ILE A 412 -13.43 6.36 -15.28
CA ILE A 412 -12.18 5.74 -15.73
C ILE A 412 -12.45 4.96 -17.03
N PRO A 413 -11.69 5.21 -18.12
CA PRO A 413 -11.93 4.56 -19.41
C PRO A 413 -11.95 3.03 -19.29
N GLY A 414 -13.04 2.42 -19.75
CA GLY A 414 -13.21 0.96 -19.73
C GLY A 414 -13.66 0.36 -18.40
N ALA A 415 -13.78 1.12 -17.31
CA ALA A 415 -14.22 0.59 -16.02
C ALA A 415 -15.63 -0.01 -16.10
N ARG A 416 -16.62 0.76 -16.58
CA ARG A 416 -18.02 0.31 -16.73
C ARG A 416 -18.20 -0.86 -17.71
N ARG A 417 -17.23 -1.13 -18.58
CA ARG A 417 -17.35 -2.23 -19.55
C ARG A 417 -17.58 -3.56 -18.85
N TRP A 418 -17.00 -3.76 -17.66
CA TRP A 418 -17.23 -4.99 -16.90
C TRP A 418 -18.69 -5.11 -16.43
N ASP A 419 -19.31 -4.03 -15.96
CA ASP A 419 -20.73 -3.99 -15.60
C ASP A 419 -21.64 -4.19 -16.82
N ASP A 420 -21.26 -3.63 -17.97
CA ASP A 420 -21.99 -3.78 -19.23
C ASP A 420 -21.88 -5.22 -19.78
N ASP A 421 -20.72 -5.88 -19.63
CA ASP A 421 -20.48 -7.26 -20.10
C ASP A 421 -21.20 -8.32 -19.24
N ILE A 422 -21.46 -8.04 -17.96
CA ILE A 422 -22.13 -8.99 -17.03
C ILE A 422 -23.67 -8.85 -17.02
N SER A 423 -24.22 -7.71 -17.43
CA SER A 423 -25.65 -7.39 -17.43
C SER A 423 -26.39 -8.01 -18.61
#